data_AF-A0A091S2Y3-F1
#
_entry.id   AF-A0A091S2Y3-F1
#
_cell.length_a   1.000
_cell.length_b   1.000
_cell.length_c   1.000
_cell.angle_alpha   90.00
_cell.angle_beta   90.00
_cell.angle_gamma   90.00
#
_symmetry.space_group_name_H-M   'P 1'
#
loop_
_entity.id
_entity.type
_entity.pdbx_description
1 polymer ?
#
loop_
_entity_poly.entity_id
_entity_poly.type
_entity_poly.pdbx_seq_one_letter_code
_entity_poly.pdbx_strand_id
1 'polypeptide(L)'
;DAGDYKCVATNDAGVVERRLTLTLQSPPVISVEPVETVVEAGATAMLNCQASGEPPPAIGWSRQGRPVVGDERVTVLSNGSLRIVAAQKEDTSEYECVARNLMGSVLLRVPLTVQGGPSRAKGSIIGNINDIEFGVAFLNATVTNSPDSETQVIQAKITNVPRSIGPAMRKLVSVLSPIYWTTAKEIGEAMNGFTLTDAIFKRETQVEFATGEILRMTHIARGVDSEGALLLDVVVSGHVLQLHGGVCPLADAWILLFQDYTEDYIQTGPGQLYAHSTRLFTVDGVSVPYMWNHTITYDHSKGKMPFLVQTLHASSIAAEYDPLEEAVAFKIHASIAKGDRSNQCPAGFGLDSTGPYCSDIDECETRDTCQHECRNTPGSYQCSCPSGYRL
;
A
#
# COMPACT_ATOMS: atom_id res chain seq x y z
N ASP A 1 -45.62 18.89 34.81
CA ASP A 1 -45.02 20.00 35.59
C ASP A 1 -43.72 19.53 36.22
N ALA A 2 -42.59 20.09 35.80
CA ALA A 2 -41.28 19.90 36.43
C ALA A 2 -40.99 21.11 37.32
N GLY A 3 -40.30 20.92 38.45
CA GLY A 3 -40.00 22.01 39.38
C GLY A 3 -39.71 21.57 40.81
N ASP A 4 -39.46 22.55 41.68
CA ASP A 4 -39.20 22.33 43.09
C ASP A 4 -40.50 22.31 43.90
N TYR A 5 -40.81 21.16 44.48
CA TYR A 5 -41.95 20.95 45.34
C TYR A 5 -41.52 20.99 46.79
N LYS A 6 -42.32 21.68 47.61
CA LYS A 6 -42.09 21.81 49.05
C LYS A 6 -43.31 21.28 49.81
N CYS A 7 -43.10 20.23 50.58
CA CYS A 7 -44.09 19.76 51.55
C CYS A 7 -43.89 20.52 52.85
N VAL A 8 -44.96 21.11 53.39
CA VAL A 8 -44.96 21.83 54.66
C VAL A 8 -46.01 21.21 55.57
N ALA A 9 -45.60 20.73 56.74
CA ALA A 9 -46.48 20.19 57.77
C ALA A 9 -46.44 21.10 58.99
N THR A 10 -47.62 21.48 59.49
CA THR A 10 -47.76 22.44 60.59
C THR A 10 -48.71 21.89 61.65
N ASN A 11 -48.33 22.04 62.92
CA ASN A 11 -49.20 21.85 64.08
C ASN A 11 -48.95 22.97 65.11
N ASP A 12 -49.65 22.94 66.25
CA ASP A 12 -49.54 23.97 67.30
C ASP A 12 -48.13 24.08 67.92
N ALA A 13 -47.27 23.08 67.70
CA ALA A 13 -45.90 23.06 68.20
C ALA A 13 -44.85 23.57 67.18
N GLY A 14 -45.20 23.68 65.89
CA GLY A 14 -44.28 24.21 64.88
C GLY A 14 -44.55 23.77 63.44
N VAL A 15 -43.59 24.09 62.56
CA VAL A 15 -43.62 23.84 61.11
C VAL A 15 -42.40 23.01 60.71
N VAL A 16 -42.61 21.96 59.92
CA VAL A 16 -41.55 21.16 59.29
C VAL A 16 -41.70 21.23 57.78
N GLU A 17 -40.58 21.38 57.06
CA GLU A 17 -40.56 21.42 55.61
C GLU A 17 -39.63 20.37 54.99
N ARG A 18 -40.00 19.84 53.82
CA ARG A 18 -39.14 19.01 52.97
C ARG A 18 -39.25 19.43 51.52
N ARG A 19 -38.12 19.54 50.83
CA ARG A 19 -38.02 19.92 49.42
C ARG A 19 -37.70 18.72 48.54
N LEU A 20 -38.27 18.70 47.34
CA LEU A 20 -38.06 17.68 46.31
C LEU A 20 -38.02 18.39 44.94
N THR A 21 -37.03 18.11 44.12
CA THR A 21 -37.01 18.55 42.73
C THR A 21 -37.59 17.44 41.86
N LEU A 22 -38.65 17.72 41.12
CA LEU A 22 -39.23 16.82 40.12
C LEU A 22 -38.65 17.16 38.74
N THR A 23 -37.85 16.27 38.18
CA THR A 23 -37.34 16.39 36.80
C THR A 23 -38.21 15.61 35.83
N LEU A 24 -38.41 16.15 34.62
CA LEU A 24 -39.08 15.43 33.55
C LEU A 24 -38.06 14.56 32.83
N GLN A 25 -38.16 13.25 33.04
CA GLN A 25 -37.28 12.29 32.38
C GLN A 25 -37.66 12.14 30.91
N SER A 26 -36.66 11.94 30.05
CA SER A 26 -36.84 11.76 28.62
C SER A 26 -35.87 10.70 28.07
N PRO A 27 -36.30 9.90 27.07
CA PRO A 27 -35.42 8.95 26.39
C PRO A 27 -34.30 9.68 25.64
N PRO A 28 -33.18 8.99 25.35
CA PRO A 28 -32.08 9.59 24.63
C PRO A 28 -32.47 9.90 23.18
N VAL A 29 -32.07 11.09 22.71
CA VAL A 29 -32.21 11.53 21.32
C VAL A 29 -30.85 11.97 20.81
N ILE A 30 -30.44 11.44 19.66
CA ILE A 30 -29.17 11.85 19.03
C ILE A 30 -29.34 13.29 18.53
N SER A 31 -28.51 14.19 19.05
CA SER A 31 -28.51 15.62 18.71
C SER A 31 -27.46 15.96 17.65
N VAL A 32 -26.39 15.17 17.56
CA VAL A 32 -25.39 15.23 16.49
C VAL A 32 -25.25 13.83 15.92
N GLU A 33 -25.73 13.64 14.70
CA GLU A 33 -25.63 12.37 14.00
C GLU A 33 -24.23 12.20 13.38
N PRO A 34 -23.63 11.00 13.48
CA PRO A 34 -22.41 10.72 12.76
C PRO A 34 -22.63 10.67 11.25
N VAL A 35 -21.65 11.16 10.49
CA VAL A 35 -21.70 11.23 9.03
C VAL A 35 -20.70 10.24 8.43
N GLU A 36 -21.07 9.67 7.28
CA GLU A 36 -20.16 8.85 6.48
C GLU A 36 -18.80 9.54 6.33
N THR A 37 -17.75 8.84 6.71
CA THR A 37 -16.40 9.39 6.74
C THR A 37 -15.48 8.51 5.91
N VAL A 38 -14.76 9.12 4.99
CA VAL A 38 -13.72 8.48 4.19
C VAL A 38 -12.38 9.11 4.55
N VAL A 39 -11.41 8.29 4.98
CA VAL A 39 -10.06 8.76 5.31
C VAL A 39 -9.00 7.96 4.57
N GLU A 40 -7.86 8.57 4.33
CA GLU A 40 -6.68 7.84 3.86
C GLU A 40 -6.07 7.03 5.01
N ALA A 41 -5.47 5.87 4.69
CA ALA A 41 -4.73 5.08 5.66
C ALA A 41 -3.65 5.92 6.37
N GLY A 42 -3.50 5.73 7.68
CA GLY A 42 -2.61 6.52 8.54
C GLY A 42 -3.19 7.87 9.00
N ALA A 43 -4.27 8.37 8.39
CA ALA A 43 -4.94 9.57 8.85
C ALA A 43 -5.72 9.33 10.16
N THR A 44 -6.23 10.41 10.76
CA THR A 44 -7.14 10.31 11.92
C THR A 44 -8.58 10.36 11.45
N ALA A 45 -9.37 9.32 11.74
CA ALA A 45 -10.82 9.31 11.56
C ALA A 45 -11.53 9.83 12.81
N MET A 46 -12.58 10.62 12.60
CA MET A 46 -13.42 11.16 13.66
C MET A 46 -14.89 10.96 13.32
N LEU A 47 -15.58 10.13 14.09
CA LEU A 47 -17.03 9.96 14.00
C LEU A 47 -17.69 10.69 15.16
N ASN A 48 -18.38 11.79 14.85
CA ASN A 48 -19.02 12.62 15.88
C ASN A 48 -20.39 12.07 16.26
N CYS A 49 -20.65 11.93 17.56
CA CYS A 49 -21.96 11.57 18.05
C CYS A 49 -22.25 12.26 19.38
N GLN A 50 -23.40 12.91 19.48
CA GLN A 50 -23.89 13.52 20.71
C GLN A 50 -25.36 13.19 20.89
N ALA A 51 -25.80 13.10 22.14
CA ALA A 51 -27.19 12.83 22.48
C ALA A 51 -27.65 13.68 23.66
N SER A 52 -28.93 14.05 23.65
CA SER A 52 -29.64 14.70 24.74
C SER A 52 -30.66 13.75 25.35
N GLY A 53 -31.04 14.01 26.60
CA GLY A 53 -31.98 13.18 27.36
C GLY A 53 -31.87 13.50 28.85
N GLU A 54 -32.89 13.14 29.61
CA GLU A 54 -32.92 13.34 31.06
C GLU A 54 -33.22 12.02 31.77
N PRO A 55 -32.28 11.46 32.57
CA PRO A 55 -30.93 11.96 32.80
C PRO A 55 -30.02 11.93 31.56
N PRO A 56 -28.90 12.68 31.56
CA PRO A 56 -27.96 12.74 30.43
C PRO A 56 -27.52 11.36 29.97
N PRO A 57 -27.59 11.05 28.66
CA PRO A 57 -27.26 9.74 28.17
C PRO A 57 -25.76 9.48 28.10
N ALA A 58 -25.36 8.26 28.44
CA ALA A 58 -24.03 7.74 28.18
C ALA A 58 -23.91 7.32 26.71
N ILE A 59 -22.86 7.78 26.05
CA ILE A 59 -22.56 7.45 24.65
C ILE A 59 -21.50 6.35 24.61
N GLY A 60 -21.75 5.32 23.82
CA GLY A 60 -20.79 4.28 23.50
C GLY A 60 -20.82 3.93 22.03
N TRP A 61 -19.76 3.29 21.55
CA TRP A 61 -19.64 2.85 20.17
C TRP A 61 -19.62 1.32 20.10
N SER A 62 -20.27 0.75 19.09
CA SER A 62 -20.14 -0.66 18.73
C SER A 62 -19.77 -0.84 17.27
N ARG A 63 -19.09 -1.94 16.99
CA ARG A 63 -18.70 -2.40 15.66
C ARG A 63 -19.17 -3.85 15.51
N GLN A 64 -19.99 -4.14 14.50
CA GLN A 64 -20.55 -5.48 14.27
C GLN A 64 -21.23 -6.06 15.53
N GLY A 65 -21.96 -5.22 16.28
CA GLY A 65 -22.63 -5.61 17.53
C GLY A 65 -21.72 -5.80 18.75
N ARG A 66 -20.40 -5.61 18.63
CA ARG A 66 -19.45 -5.67 19.75
C ARG A 66 -19.06 -4.27 20.21
N PRO A 67 -18.99 -3.98 21.52
CA PRO A 67 -18.49 -2.70 22.00
C PRO A 67 -17.07 -2.43 21.50
N VAL A 68 -16.83 -1.21 21.03
CA VAL A 68 -15.47 -0.74 20.71
C VAL A 68 -14.74 -0.49 22.02
N VAL A 69 -13.73 -1.31 22.30
CA VAL A 69 -12.86 -1.15 23.47
C VAL A 69 -11.77 -0.16 23.10
N GLY A 70 -11.57 0.87 23.92
CA GLY A 70 -10.53 1.85 23.68
C GLY A 70 -9.13 1.27 23.89
N ASP A 71 -8.20 1.67 23.04
CA ASP A 71 -6.77 1.39 23.13
C ASP A 71 -5.96 2.68 22.82
N GLU A 72 -4.66 2.56 22.56
CA GLU A 72 -3.81 3.73 22.21
C GLU A 72 -4.27 4.43 20.92
N ARG A 73 -4.89 3.69 20.00
CA ARG A 73 -5.27 4.12 18.66
C ARG A 73 -6.75 4.52 18.57
N VAL A 74 -7.62 3.76 19.23
CA VAL A 74 -9.08 3.92 19.21
C VAL A 74 -9.54 4.49 20.54
N THR A 75 -10.10 5.70 20.52
CA THR A 75 -10.48 6.42 21.74
C THR A 75 -11.89 7.01 21.62
N VAL A 76 -12.75 6.77 22.61
CA VAL A 76 -14.01 7.49 22.75
C VAL A 76 -13.74 8.76 23.56
N LEU A 77 -13.97 9.92 22.93
CA LEU A 77 -13.71 11.23 23.53
C LEU A 77 -14.78 11.60 24.56
N SER A 78 -14.50 12.59 25.41
CA SER A 78 -15.42 13.06 26.46
C SER A 78 -16.74 13.62 25.92
N ASN A 79 -16.76 14.07 24.67
CA ASN A 79 -17.96 14.53 23.98
C ASN A 79 -18.75 13.40 23.30
N GLY A 80 -18.33 12.14 23.45
CA GLY A 80 -18.97 10.96 22.83
C GLY A 80 -18.47 10.61 21.43
N SER A 81 -17.64 11.44 20.79
CA SER A 81 -17.07 11.14 19.47
C SER A 81 -16.08 9.97 19.52
N LEU A 82 -16.08 9.13 18.48
CA LEU A 82 -15.05 8.10 18.28
C LEU A 82 -13.89 8.67 17.47
N ARG A 83 -12.69 8.62 18.03
CA ARG A 83 -11.44 9.01 17.38
C ARG A 83 -10.56 7.79 17.15
N ILE A 84 -10.20 7.55 15.90
CA ILE A 84 -9.28 6.50 15.47
C ILE A 84 -8.07 7.18 14.84
N VAL A 85 -6.92 7.17 15.52
CA VAL A 85 -5.66 7.68 14.93
C VAL A 85 -5.01 6.58 14.08
N ALA A 86 -4.10 6.94 13.17
CA ALA A 86 -3.38 5.99 12.31
C ALA A 86 -4.32 4.93 11.69
N ALA A 87 -5.38 5.38 11.01
CA ALA A 87 -6.45 4.53 10.49
C ALA A 87 -5.90 3.39 9.60
N GLN A 88 -6.37 2.17 9.83
CA GLN A 88 -5.97 0.96 9.12
C GLN A 88 -7.11 0.49 8.21
N LYS A 89 -6.81 -0.27 7.15
CA LYS A 89 -7.85 -0.76 6.22
C LYS A 89 -8.90 -1.59 6.96
N GLU A 90 -8.46 -2.36 7.95
CA GLU A 90 -9.30 -3.18 8.83
C GLU A 90 -10.23 -2.36 9.73
N ASP A 91 -10.06 -1.04 9.84
CA ASP A 91 -11.03 -0.18 10.54
C ASP A 91 -12.28 0.07 9.72
N THR A 92 -12.24 -0.18 8.40
CA THR A 92 -13.39 -0.04 7.51
C THR A 92 -14.53 -0.91 7.99
N SER A 93 -15.63 -0.28 8.36
CA SER A 93 -16.79 -0.94 8.96
C SER A 93 -17.99 -0.01 9.04
N GLU A 94 -19.17 -0.59 9.21
CA GLU A 94 -20.32 0.11 9.76
C GLU A 94 -20.15 0.19 11.30
N TYR A 95 -20.03 1.40 11.81
CA TYR A 95 -19.98 1.72 13.24
C TYR A 95 -21.36 2.12 13.73
N GLU A 96 -21.63 1.85 15.00
CA GLU A 96 -22.89 2.15 15.66
C GLU A 96 -22.62 3.10 16.83
N CYS A 97 -23.15 4.32 16.77
CA CYS A 97 -23.23 5.16 17.96
C CYS A 97 -24.44 4.74 18.78
N VAL A 98 -24.26 4.48 20.08
CA VAL A 98 -25.33 4.07 20.97
C VAL A 98 -25.41 5.00 22.18
N ALA A 99 -26.53 5.71 22.31
CA ALA A 99 -26.81 6.57 23.45
C ALA A 99 -27.83 5.90 24.37
N ARG A 100 -27.53 5.84 25.68
CA ARG A 100 -28.35 5.14 26.68
C ARG A 100 -28.54 5.96 27.95
N ASN A 101 -29.76 6.00 28.47
CA ASN A 101 -30.06 6.45 29.83
C ASN A 101 -31.10 5.50 30.46
N LEU A 102 -31.61 5.81 31.66
CA LEU A 102 -32.59 4.95 32.33
C LEU A 102 -33.98 4.92 31.68
N MET A 103 -34.25 5.82 30.72
CA MET A 103 -35.50 5.88 29.96
C MET A 103 -35.43 5.11 28.64
N GLY A 104 -34.24 4.68 28.20
CA GLY A 104 -34.11 3.84 27.01
C GLY A 104 -32.75 3.97 26.31
N SER A 105 -32.73 3.51 25.06
CA SER A 105 -31.55 3.55 24.20
C SER A 105 -31.92 3.87 22.77
N VAL A 106 -31.07 4.64 22.09
CA VAL A 106 -31.14 4.92 20.65
C VAL A 106 -29.80 4.59 20.01
N LEU A 107 -29.82 4.12 18.76
CA LEU A 107 -28.61 3.81 18.00
C LEU A 107 -28.69 4.36 16.57
N LEU A 108 -27.54 4.75 16.01
CA LEU A 108 -27.40 5.17 14.61
C LEU A 108 -26.17 4.50 13.99
N ARG A 109 -26.33 4.00 12.77
CA ARG A 109 -25.28 3.33 11.97
C ARG A 109 -24.60 4.33 11.04
N VAL A 110 -23.28 4.28 10.96
CA VAL A 110 -22.48 5.14 10.10
C VAL A 110 -21.33 4.34 9.47
N PRO A 111 -21.09 4.45 8.15
CA PRO A 111 -19.93 3.85 7.52
C PRO A 111 -18.67 4.68 7.77
N LEU A 112 -17.58 4.02 8.13
CA LEU A 112 -16.21 4.53 8.02
C LEU A 112 -15.49 3.73 6.93
N THR A 113 -14.93 4.44 5.96
CA THR A 113 -14.12 3.84 4.90
C THR A 113 -12.68 4.34 5.02
N VAL A 114 -11.74 3.42 5.18
CA VAL A 114 -10.31 3.73 5.09
C VAL A 114 -9.85 3.33 3.70
N GLN A 115 -9.38 4.31 2.92
CA GLN A 115 -8.94 4.11 1.55
C GLN A 115 -7.46 4.47 1.38
N GLY A 116 -6.92 4.19 0.20
CA GLY A 116 -5.53 4.48 -0.13
C GLY A 116 -4.52 3.67 0.67
N GLY A 117 -3.31 4.21 0.76
CA GLY A 117 -2.16 3.60 1.42
C GLY A 117 -1.30 4.66 2.11
N PRO A 118 -0.11 4.28 2.61
CA PRO A 118 0.77 5.21 3.32
C PRO A 118 1.16 6.40 2.44
N SER A 119 1.03 7.61 2.97
CA SER A 119 1.36 8.87 2.26
C SER A 119 2.87 9.17 2.26
N ARG A 120 3.64 8.41 3.03
CA ARG A 120 5.10 8.53 3.13
C ARG A 120 5.72 7.14 3.13
N ALA A 121 6.94 7.04 2.63
CA ALA A 121 7.78 5.85 2.77
C ALA A 121 9.19 6.26 3.16
N LYS A 122 9.86 5.44 3.96
CA LYS A 122 11.26 5.62 4.32
C LYS A 122 11.98 4.29 4.45
N GLY A 123 13.28 4.32 4.27
CA GLY A 123 14.12 3.21 4.66
C GLY A 123 15.52 3.25 4.08
N SER A 124 16.11 2.08 3.92
CA SER A 124 17.54 1.94 3.68
C SER A 124 17.85 1.07 2.48
N ILE A 125 18.90 1.43 1.74
CA ILE A 125 19.39 0.68 0.60
C ILE A 125 20.87 0.39 0.85
N ILE A 126 21.26 -0.87 0.75
CA ILE A 126 22.63 -1.33 0.90
C ILE A 126 23.00 -2.30 -0.21
N GLY A 127 24.31 -2.46 -0.44
CA GLY A 127 24.85 -3.56 -1.22
C GLY A 127 25.91 -3.13 -2.24
N ASN A 128 25.93 -3.79 -3.38
CA ASN A 128 26.94 -3.58 -4.42
C ASN A 128 26.31 -3.41 -5.80
N ILE A 129 26.88 -2.51 -6.60
CA ILE A 129 26.51 -2.34 -8.00
C ILE A 129 27.81 -2.22 -8.80
N ASN A 130 27.97 -3.06 -9.82
CA ASN A 130 29.18 -3.09 -10.67
C ASN A 130 30.47 -3.24 -9.85
N ASP A 131 30.47 -4.18 -8.89
CA ASP A 131 31.59 -4.46 -7.98
C ASP A 131 31.98 -3.30 -7.05
N ILE A 132 31.15 -2.26 -6.96
CA ILE A 132 31.31 -1.14 -6.03
C ILE A 132 30.31 -1.34 -4.88
N GLU A 133 30.85 -1.68 -3.71
CA GLU A 133 30.10 -1.66 -2.46
C GLU A 133 29.91 -0.20 -2.00
N PHE A 134 28.68 0.13 -1.61
CA PHE A 134 28.35 1.44 -1.06
C PHE A 134 27.76 1.29 0.34
N GLY A 135 27.92 2.33 1.16
CA GLY A 135 27.35 2.39 2.50
C GLY A 135 25.82 2.44 2.50
N VAL A 136 25.22 2.82 3.63
CA VAL A 136 23.76 2.95 3.73
C VAL A 136 23.28 4.18 2.96
N ALA A 137 22.55 3.97 1.87
CA ALA A 137 21.80 5.01 1.19
C ALA A 137 20.40 5.13 1.81
N PHE A 138 19.88 6.34 1.94
CA PHE A 138 18.60 6.59 2.61
C PHE A 138 17.50 6.92 1.61
N LEU A 139 16.43 6.14 1.64
CA LEU A 139 15.25 6.33 0.81
C LEU A 139 14.20 7.10 1.59
N ASN A 140 13.67 8.16 1.00
CA ASN A 140 12.47 8.86 1.46
C ASN A 140 11.53 9.07 0.29
N ALA A 141 10.23 8.87 0.48
CA ALA A 141 9.22 9.14 -0.53
C ALA A 141 7.96 9.75 0.06
N THR A 142 7.29 10.55 -0.76
CA THR A 142 5.96 11.10 -0.51
C THR A 142 5.00 10.64 -1.60
N VAL A 143 3.77 10.35 -1.20
CA VAL A 143 2.70 9.91 -2.09
C VAL A 143 1.55 10.89 -2.01
N THR A 144 1.13 11.39 -3.17
CA THR A 144 0.02 12.34 -3.28
C THR A 144 -0.92 11.95 -4.40
N ASN A 145 -2.22 12.22 -4.21
CA ASN A 145 -3.20 12.03 -5.28
C ASN A 145 -2.89 12.98 -6.46
N SER A 146 -2.97 12.48 -7.69
CA SER A 146 -2.93 13.33 -8.87
C SER A 146 -4.27 14.06 -9.03
N PRO A 147 -4.31 15.39 -9.19
CA PRO A 147 -5.55 16.13 -9.38
C PRO A 147 -6.17 15.91 -10.77
N ASP A 148 -5.35 15.57 -11.77
CA ASP A 148 -5.73 15.52 -13.18
C ASP A 148 -5.81 14.08 -13.73
N SER A 149 -5.55 13.07 -12.90
CA SER A 149 -5.56 11.67 -13.33
C SER A 149 -5.93 10.71 -12.20
N GLU A 150 -6.46 9.55 -12.56
CA GLU A 150 -6.73 8.43 -11.65
C GLU A 150 -5.42 7.70 -11.24
N THR A 151 -4.43 8.45 -10.78
CA THR A 151 -3.11 7.93 -10.36
C THR A 151 -2.64 8.55 -9.06
N GLN A 152 -1.80 7.81 -8.34
CA GLN A 152 -1.01 8.34 -7.24
C GLN A 152 0.34 8.80 -7.77
N VAL A 153 0.83 9.93 -7.29
CA VAL A 153 2.13 10.51 -7.63
C VAL A 153 3.11 10.17 -6.52
N ILE A 154 4.14 9.40 -6.84
CA ILE A 154 5.21 9.04 -5.92
C ILE A 154 6.43 9.88 -6.27
N GLN A 155 6.89 10.68 -5.31
CA GLN A 155 8.15 11.41 -5.40
C GLN A 155 9.11 10.83 -4.37
N ALA A 156 10.25 10.31 -4.82
CA ALA A 156 11.24 9.68 -3.95
C ALA A 156 12.62 10.33 -4.11
N LYS A 157 13.38 10.38 -3.02
CA LYS A 157 14.78 10.81 -3.00
C LYS A 157 15.60 9.75 -2.28
N ILE A 158 16.65 9.27 -2.94
CA ILE A 158 17.68 8.41 -2.37
C ILE A 158 18.91 9.27 -2.14
N THR A 159 19.33 9.45 -0.89
CA THR A 159 20.52 10.23 -0.53
C THR A 159 21.69 9.33 -0.13
N ASN A 160 22.89 9.91 -0.05
CA ASN A 160 24.13 9.21 0.24
C ASN A 160 24.46 8.18 -0.87
N VAL A 161 24.31 8.61 -2.13
CA VAL A 161 24.59 7.83 -3.34
C VAL A 161 25.90 8.33 -3.98
N PRO A 162 27.01 7.59 -3.84
CA PRO A 162 28.30 7.99 -4.36
C PRO A 162 28.29 8.27 -5.87
N ARG A 163 29.12 9.22 -6.30
CA ARG A 163 29.27 9.63 -7.72
C ARG A 163 29.58 8.48 -8.67
N SER A 164 30.30 7.47 -8.19
CA SER A 164 30.66 6.28 -8.96
C SER A 164 29.45 5.40 -9.31
N ILE A 165 28.39 5.43 -8.50
CA ILE A 165 27.19 4.60 -8.70
C ILE A 165 25.94 5.39 -9.08
N GLY A 166 25.91 6.70 -8.83
CA GLY A 166 24.76 7.58 -9.11
C GLY A 166 24.14 7.39 -10.49
N PRO A 167 24.92 7.42 -11.59
CA PRO A 167 24.42 7.18 -12.93
C PRO A 167 23.77 5.81 -13.13
N ALA A 168 24.26 4.77 -12.44
CA ALA A 168 23.68 3.42 -12.48
C ALA A 168 22.40 3.35 -11.64
N MET A 169 22.44 3.87 -10.40
CA MET A 169 21.30 3.92 -9.49
C MET A 169 20.11 4.65 -10.10
N ARG A 170 20.35 5.75 -10.84
CA ARG A 170 19.31 6.50 -11.58
C ARG A 170 18.53 5.65 -12.58
N LYS A 171 19.12 4.59 -13.14
CA LYS A 171 18.45 3.68 -14.08
C LYS A 171 17.54 2.67 -13.37
N LEU A 172 17.71 2.49 -12.07
CA LEU A 172 17.06 1.44 -11.29
C LEU A 172 15.76 1.93 -10.64
N VAL A 173 14.81 2.40 -11.46
CA VAL A 173 13.46 2.80 -11.00
C VAL A 173 12.80 1.70 -10.17
N SER A 174 13.13 0.44 -10.44
CA SER A 174 12.56 -0.70 -9.73
C SER A 174 12.96 -0.84 -8.27
N VAL A 175 13.97 -0.11 -7.79
CA VAL A 175 14.22 0.05 -6.35
C VAL A 175 12.97 0.59 -5.64
N LEU A 176 12.12 1.34 -6.34
CA LEU A 176 10.87 1.89 -5.84
C LEU A 176 9.65 1.01 -6.07
N SER A 177 9.82 -0.19 -6.66
CA SER A 177 8.68 -1.07 -7.00
C SER A 177 7.78 -1.43 -5.83
N PRO A 178 8.33 -1.77 -4.65
CA PRO A 178 7.51 -1.96 -3.46
C PRO A 178 6.65 -0.72 -3.15
N ILE A 179 7.19 0.50 -3.29
CA ILE A 179 6.48 1.73 -2.94
C ILE A 179 5.35 1.97 -3.92
N TYR A 180 5.64 2.10 -5.22
CA TYR A 180 4.60 2.46 -6.18
C TYR A 180 3.52 1.38 -6.34
N TRP A 181 3.84 0.09 -6.10
CA TRP A 181 2.84 -0.97 -6.03
C TRP A 181 2.00 -0.91 -4.76
N THR A 182 2.63 -0.67 -3.60
CA THR A 182 1.93 -0.57 -2.30
C THR A 182 0.99 0.61 -2.27
N THR A 183 1.35 1.72 -2.92
CA THR A 183 0.62 2.98 -2.84
C THR A 183 -0.08 3.35 -4.15
N ALA A 184 -0.19 2.42 -5.11
CA ALA A 184 -0.88 2.67 -6.36
C ALA A 184 -2.35 3.07 -6.10
N LYS A 185 -2.88 3.95 -6.96
CA LYS A 185 -4.32 4.25 -6.97
C LYS A 185 -5.10 2.98 -7.33
N GLU A 186 -5.95 2.52 -6.42
CA GLU A 186 -6.86 1.40 -6.67
C GLU A 186 -8.00 1.84 -7.58
N ILE A 187 -8.19 1.14 -8.70
CA ILE A 187 -9.26 1.39 -9.67
C ILE A 187 -10.26 0.23 -9.65
N GLY A 188 -11.53 0.56 -9.41
CA GLY A 188 -12.60 -0.44 -9.27
C GLY A 188 -12.37 -1.30 -8.02
N GLU A 189 -12.40 -2.62 -8.19
CA GLU A 189 -12.20 -3.58 -7.10
C GLU A 189 -10.75 -4.02 -6.93
N ALA A 190 -9.81 -3.49 -7.74
CA ALA A 190 -8.40 -3.90 -7.64
C ALA A 190 -7.77 -3.48 -6.31
N MET A 191 -6.87 -4.33 -5.78
CA MET A 191 -6.16 -4.09 -4.54
C MET A 191 -4.69 -3.75 -4.80
N ASN A 192 -4.19 -2.67 -4.21
CA ASN A 192 -2.76 -2.36 -4.20
C ASN A 192 -2.01 -3.21 -3.15
N GLY A 193 -0.69 -3.05 -3.08
CA GLY A 193 0.12 -3.82 -2.13
C GLY A 193 -0.20 -3.52 -0.66
N PHE A 194 -0.66 -2.31 -0.33
CA PHE A 194 -1.06 -1.98 1.04
C PHE A 194 -2.32 -2.74 1.43
N THR A 195 -3.39 -2.62 0.64
CA THR A 195 -4.68 -3.28 0.94
C THR A 195 -4.57 -4.80 0.97
N LEU A 196 -3.65 -5.38 0.19
CA LEU A 196 -3.45 -6.83 0.16
C LEU A 196 -2.61 -7.36 1.34
N THR A 197 -1.63 -6.59 1.82
CA THR A 197 -0.56 -7.12 2.69
C THR A 197 -0.33 -6.34 3.98
N ASP A 198 -1.07 -5.26 4.21
CA ASP A 198 -0.82 -4.25 5.25
C ASP A 198 0.62 -3.72 5.22
N ALA A 199 1.18 -3.61 4.01
CA ALA A 199 2.57 -3.23 3.77
C ALA A 199 3.61 -4.16 4.42
N ILE A 200 3.25 -5.41 4.73
CA ILE A 200 4.17 -6.43 5.25
C ILE A 200 4.36 -7.52 4.19
N PHE A 201 5.49 -7.44 3.48
CA PHE A 201 5.83 -8.39 2.42
C PHE A 201 7.32 -8.41 2.14
N LYS A 202 7.79 -9.49 1.53
CA LYS A 202 9.13 -9.60 0.94
C LYS A 202 8.99 -9.68 -0.57
N ARG A 203 9.78 -8.87 -1.31
CA ARG A 203 9.85 -8.90 -2.78
C ARG A 203 11.27 -9.21 -3.23
N GLU A 204 11.43 -10.30 -3.96
CA GLU A 204 12.68 -10.70 -4.58
C GLU A 204 12.59 -10.41 -6.08
N THR A 205 13.58 -9.67 -6.57
CA THR A 205 13.60 -9.14 -7.93
C THR A 205 14.88 -9.57 -8.61
N GLN A 206 14.77 -10.10 -9.82
CA GLN A 206 15.88 -10.31 -10.72
C GLN A 206 15.68 -9.44 -11.97
N VAL A 207 16.74 -8.72 -12.33
CA VAL A 207 16.83 -7.91 -13.54
C VAL A 207 17.80 -8.58 -14.46
N GLU A 208 17.40 -8.76 -15.71
CA GLU A 208 18.27 -9.26 -16.75
C GLU A 208 18.31 -8.23 -17.88
N PHE A 209 19.51 -7.72 -18.14
CA PHE A 209 19.74 -6.81 -19.25
C PHE A 209 19.96 -7.64 -20.52
N ALA A 210 19.51 -7.15 -21.68
CA ALA A 210 19.75 -7.82 -22.96
C ALA A 210 21.24 -8.06 -23.28
N THR A 211 22.13 -7.33 -22.60
CA THR A 211 23.59 -7.43 -22.67
C THR A 211 24.19 -8.52 -21.77
N GLY A 212 23.37 -9.19 -20.93
CA GLY A 212 23.74 -10.35 -20.11
C GLY A 212 24.07 -10.04 -18.64
N GLU A 213 24.13 -8.77 -18.24
CA GLU A 213 24.26 -8.39 -16.84
C GLU A 213 23.02 -8.77 -16.05
N ILE A 214 23.24 -9.19 -14.80
CA ILE A 214 22.18 -9.57 -13.88
C ILE A 214 22.30 -8.73 -12.61
N LEU A 215 21.17 -8.14 -12.22
CA LEU A 215 21.04 -7.45 -10.95
C LEU A 215 19.96 -8.12 -10.10
N ARG A 216 20.21 -8.27 -8.80
CA ARG A 216 19.25 -8.82 -7.84
C ARG A 216 18.91 -7.77 -6.80
N MET A 217 17.64 -7.69 -6.45
CA MET A 217 17.18 -6.83 -5.35
C MET A 217 16.27 -7.62 -4.43
N THR A 218 16.51 -7.53 -3.12
CA THR A 218 15.58 -8.01 -2.10
C THR A 218 15.01 -6.81 -1.37
N HIS A 219 13.69 -6.72 -1.33
CA HIS A 219 12.97 -5.69 -0.61
C HIS A 219 12.20 -6.33 0.55
N ILE A 220 12.27 -5.72 1.72
CA ILE A 220 11.56 -6.15 2.92
C ILE A 220 10.72 -4.98 3.40
N ALA A 221 9.40 -5.06 3.23
CA ALA A 221 8.47 -4.10 3.77
C ALA A 221 8.00 -4.58 5.16
N ARG A 222 8.13 -3.71 6.16
CA ARG A 222 7.89 -4.04 7.59
C ARG A 222 6.59 -3.46 8.14
N GLY A 223 5.68 -3.05 7.26
CA GLY A 223 4.46 -2.33 7.61
C GLY A 223 4.69 -0.83 7.70
N VAL A 224 3.85 -0.17 8.49
CA VAL A 224 3.88 1.29 8.70
C VAL A 224 4.30 1.63 10.13
N ASP A 225 4.98 2.76 10.30
CA ASP A 225 5.32 3.27 11.63
C ASP A 225 4.17 4.02 12.30
N SER A 226 4.40 4.53 13.51
CA SER A 226 3.43 5.31 14.29
C SER A 226 2.97 6.60 13.61
N GLU A 227 3.72 7.10 12.63
CA GLU A 227 3.36 8.27 11.84
C GLU A 227 2.78 7.90 10.46
N GLY A 228 2.48 6.62 10.23
CA GLY A 228 1.89 6.10 9.00
C GLY A 228 2.87 6.00 7.82
N ALA A 229 4.19 6.06 8.04
CA ALA A 229 5.17 5.92 6.98
C ALA A 229 5.51 4.44 6.71
N LEU A 230 5.46 4.01 5.45
CA LEU A 230 5.92 2.70 5.00
C LEU A 230 7.41 2.50 5.31
N LEU A 231 7.75 1.38 5.93
CA LEU A 231 9.13 1.01 6.25
C LEU A 231 9.66 -0.01 5.23
N LEU A 232 10.75 0.34 4.53
CA LEU A 232 11.29 -0.48 3.44
C LEU A 232 12.81 -0.65 3.53
N ASP A 233 13.29 -1.88 3.63
CA ASP A 233 14.72 -2.19 3.53
C ASP A 233 15.03 -2.86 2.19
N VAL A 234 16.11 -2.43 1.54
CA VAL A 234 16.50 -2.89 0.20
C VAL A 234 17.94 -3.34 0.20
N VAL A 235 18.16 -4.54 -0.33
CA VAL A 235 19.50 -5.08 -0.61
C VAL A 235 19.64 -5.22 -2.11
N VAL A 236 20.65 -4.59 -2.70
CA VAL A 236 20.96 -4.67 -4.14
C VAL A 236 22.32 -5.31 -4.38
N SER A 237 22.41 -6.19 -5.37
CA SER A 237 23.67 -6.87 -5.72
C SER A 237 23.70 -7.23 -7.20
N GLY A 238 24.84 -6.98 -7.86
CA GLY A 238 25.09 -7.41 -9.24
C GLY A 238 25.49 -6.27 -10.17
N HIS A 239 25.21 -6.45 -11.46
CA HIS A 239 25.75 -5.60 -12.53
C HIS A 239 24.64 -4.89 -13.28
N VAL A 240 24.92 -3.66 -13.68
CA VAL A 240 24.04 -2.80 -14.46
C VAL A 240 24.81 -2.30 -15.67
N LEU A 241 24.17 -2.33 -16.84
CA LEU A 241 24.77 -1.88 -18.09
C LEU A 241 25.45 -0.50 -17.95
N GLN A 242 26.77 -0.52 -18.08
CA GLN A 242 27.62 0.67 -18.16
C GLN A 242 27.74 1.10 -19.61
N LEU A 243 26.90 2.06 -20.01
CA LEU A 243 27.09 2.76 -21.27
C LEU A 243 28.32 3.66 -21.09
N HIS A 244 29.43 3.29 -21.73
CA HIS A 244 30.66 4.07 -21.68
C HIS A 244 30.40 5.42 -22.35
N GLY A 245 30.63 6.50 -21.60
CA GLY A 245 30.59 7.85 -22.12
C GLY A 245 31.61 8.00 -23.23
N GLY A 246 31.14 7.99 -24.49
CA GLY A 246 31.89 8.53 -25.60
C GLY A 246 32.20 10.00 -25.31
N VAL A 247 33.48 10.33 -25.36
CA VAL A 247 34.06 11.68 -25.22
C VAL A 247 33.22 12.72 -25.96
N CYS A 248 32.44 13.53 -25.24
CA CYS A 248 31.86 14.76 -25.77
C CYS A 248 31.85 15.84 -24.66
N PRO A 249 32.82 16.76 -24.63
CA PRO A 249 33.04 17.68 -23.49
C PRO A 249 32.05 18.86 -23.41
N LEU A 250 30.91 18.81 -24.09
CA LEU A 250 30.05 19.99 -24.31
C LEU A 250 28.55 19.79 -24.01
N ALA A 251 28.14 18.68 -23.43
CA ALA A 251 26.74 18.48 -23.03
C ALA A 251 26.63 17.78 -21.67
N ASP A 252 26.35 18.56 -20.62
CA ASP A 252 26.05 18.12 -19.25
C ASP A 252 24.69 17.38 -19.11
N ALA A 253 24.19 16.67 -20.13
CA ALA A 253 22.89 16.00 -20.02
C ALA A 253 22.71 14.84 -21.01
N TRP A 254 23.12 13.64 -20.60
CA TRP A 254 22.55 12.42 -21.19
C TRP A 254 21.10 12.29 -20.71
N ILE A 255 20.15 12.51 -21.63
CA ILE A 255 18.71 12.45 -21.37
C ILE A 255 18.29 10.97 -21.29
N LEU A 256 17.97 10.51 -20.06
CA LEU A 256 17.40 9.19 -19.82
C LEU A 256 15.87 9.29 -19.96
N LEU A 257 15.31 8.61 -20.97
CA LEU A 257 13.86 8.57 -21.18
C LEU A 257 13.32 7.19 -20.78
N PHE A 258 12.52 7.18 -19.73
CA PHE A 258 11.70 6.04 -19.37
C PHE A 258 10.40 6.09 -20.17
N GLN A 259 10.00 4.95 -20.72
CA GLN A 259 8.66 4.80 -21.27
C GLN A 259 7.70 4.35 -20.16
N ASP A 260 6.44 4.76 -20.29
CA ASP A 260 5.35 4.22 -19.50
C ASP A 260 5.29 2.70 -19.72
N TYR A 261 4.99 1.96 -18.66
CA TYR A 261 4.93 0.50 -18.72
C TYR A 261 3.81 -0.05 -17.86
N THR A 262 3.49 -1.31 -18.13
CA THR A 262 2.58 -2.10 -17.31
C THR A 262 3.30 -3.28 -16.70
N GLU A 263 2.78 -3.75 -15.57
CA GLU A 263 3.27 -4.93 -14.88
C GLU A 263 2.06 -5.74 -14.39
N ASP A 264 1.97 -6.98 -14.85
CA ASP A 264 0.91 -7.89 -14.44
C ASP A 264 1.34 -8.64 -13.18
N TYR A 265 0.56 -8.49 -12.11
CA TYR A 265 0.71 -9.21 -10.85
C TYR A 265 -0.23 -10.41 -10.88
N ILE A 266 0.34 -11.61 -10.79
CA ILE A 266 -0.32 -12.90 -10.94
C ILE A 266 -0.36 -13.59 -9.57
N GLN A 267 -1.54 -14.02 -9.13
CA GLN A 267 -1.68 -14.78 -7.88
C GLN A 267 -1.25 -16.22 -8.10
N THR A 268 -0.06 -16.60 -7.64
CA THR A 268 0.52 -17.94 -7.85
C THR A 268 0.29 -18.91 -6.69
N GLY A 269 -0.18 -18.42 -5.54
CA GLY A 269 -0.55 -19.25 -4.41
C GLY A 269 -1.02 -18.44 -3.20
N PRO A 270 -1.32 -19.10 -2.07
CA PRO A 270 -1.63 -18.42 -0.82
C PRO A 270 -0.45 -17.57 -0.34
N GLY A 271 -0.64 -16.26 -0.21
CA GLY A 271 0.44 -15.37 0.22
C GLY A 271 1.56 -15.16 -0.81
N GLN A 272 1.34 -15.53 -2.08
CA GLN A 272 2.38 -15.48 -3.13
C GLN A 272 1.86 -14.83 -4.40
N LEU A 273 2.65 -13.89 -4.92
CA LEU A 273 2.47 -13.29 -6.25
C LEU A 273 3.73 -13.45 -7.08
N TYR A 274 3.54 -13.59 -8.38
CA TYR A 274 4.57 -13.43 -9.39
C TYR A 274 4.25 -12.21 -10.25
N ALA A 275 5.25 -11.43 -10.62
CA ALA A 275 5.09 -10.35 -11.58
C ALA A 275 6.23 -10.37 -12.58
N HIS A 276 5.89 -10.11 -13.84
CA HIS A 276 6.82 -10.05 -14.96
C HIS A 276 6.57 -8.79 -15.78
N SER A 277 7.64 -8.08 -16.15
CA SER A 277 7.57 -6.90 -17.00
C SER A 277 8.79 -6.79 -17.90
N THR A 278 8.54 -6.60 -19.21
CA THR A 278 9.58 -6.20 -20.18
C THR A 278 9.53 -4.69 -20.31
N ARG A 279 10.61 -4.02 -19.89
CA ARG A 279 10.71 -2.56 -19.93
C ARG A 279 11.72 -2.11 -20.96
N LEU A 280 11.57 -0.88 -21.42
CA LEU A 280 12.52 -0.21 -22.31
C LEU A 280 12.97 1.10 -21.65
N PHE A 281 14.28 1.33 -21.58
CA PHE A 281 14.81 2.66 -21.36
C PHE A 281 15.59 3.07 -22.60
N THR A 282 15.50 4.35 -22.96
CA THR A 282 16.27 4.90 -24.06
C THR A 282 17.42 5.71 -23.51
N VAL A 283 18.63 5.34 -23.91
CA VAL A 283 19.82 6.19 -23.77
C VAL A 283 20.32 6.47 -25.18
N ASP A 284 20.38 7.76 -25.55
CA ASP A 284 20.98 8.24 -26.80
C ASP A 284 20.28 7.75 -28.06
N GLY A 285 18.96 7.59 -27.97
CA GLY A 285 18.14 7.04 -29.05
C GLY A 285 18.23 5.53 -29.18
N VAL A 286 19.03 4.85 -28.36
CA VAL A 286 19.10 3.38 -28.29
C VAL A 286 18.18 2.90 -27.16
N SER A 287 17.11 2.21 -27.53
CA SER A 287 16.23 1.54 -26.58
C SER A 287 16.79 0.17 -26.21
N VAL A 288 17.08 -0.04 -24.93
CA VAL A 288 17.55 -1.31 -24.40
C VAL A 288 16.38 -1.98 -23.67
N PRO A 289 15.90 -3.14 -24.16
CA PRO A 289 14.94 -3.93 -23.41
C PRO A 289 15.62 -4.60 -22.22
N TYR A 290 14.91 -4.69 -21.12
CA TYR A 290 15.36 -5.35 -19.90
C TYR A 290 14.15 -6.00 -19.23
N MET A 291 14.36 -7.20 -18.70
CA MET A 291 13.29 -8.02 -18.12
C MET A 291 13.38 -7.99 -16.61
N TRP A 292 12.22 -7.92 -15.96
CA TRP A 292 12.09 -7.97 -14.52
C TRP A 292 11.20 -9.12 -14.11
N ASN A 293 11.75 -9.99 -13.28
CA ASN A 293 11.02 -11.08 -12.67
C ASN A 293 10.97 -10.83 -11.18
N HIS A 294 9.76 -10.84 -10.63
CA HIS A 294 9.53 -10.56 -9.22
C HIS A 294 8.72 -11.68 -8.58
N THR A 295 9.17 -12.12 -7.42
CA THR A 295 8.39 -12.97 -6.51
C THR A 295 8.08 -12.16 -5.26
N ILE A 296 6.81 -12.11 -4.88
CA ILE A 296 6.33 -11.40 -3.69
C ILE A 296 5.70 -12.42 -2.76
N THR A 297 6.10 -12.34 -1.49
CA THR A 297 5.57 -13.21 -0.42
C THR A 297 5.03 -12.35 0.72
N TYR A 298 3.87 -12.72 1.23
CA TYR A 298 3.17 -12.06 2.33
C TYR A 298 2.42 -13.09 3.16
N ASP A 299 1.84 -12.67 4.29
CA ASP A 299 1.07 -13.58 5.14
C ASP A 299 -0.18 -14.11 4.41
N HIS A 300 -0.23 -15.42 4.21
CA HIS A 300 -1.36 -16.12 3.58
C HIS A 300 -2.71 -15.88 4.28
N SER A 301 -2.72 -15.52 5.58
CA SER A 301 -3.93 -15.20 6.33
C SER A 301 -4.62 -13.91 5.85
N LYS A 302 -3.90 -13.02 5.16
CA LYS A 302 -4.43 -11.76 4.60
C LYS A 302 -5.31 -11.97 3.37
N GLY A 303 -5.38 -13.21 2.86
CA GLY A 303 -6.18 -13.55 1.70
C GLY A 303 -5.43 -13.36 0.39
N LYS A 304 -6.16 -12.95 -0.65
CA LYS A 304 -5.69 -12.94 -2.04
C LYS A 304 -6.24 -11.73 -2.79
N MET A 305 -5.65 -11.46 -3.94
CA MET A 305 -6.24 -10.53 -4.89
C MET A 305 -7.66 -10.98 -5.30
N PRO A 306 -8.56 -10.04 -5.63
CA PRO A 306 -9.92 -10.34 -6.09
C PRO A 306 -9.92 -11.00 -7.47
N PHE A 307 -8.83 -10.85 -8.23
CA PHE A 307 -8.62 -11.40 -9.55
C PHE A 307 -7.37 -12.29 -9.59
N LEU A 308 -7.27 -13.18 -10.58
CA LEU A 308 -6.04 -13.97 -10.81
C LEU A 308 -4.89 -13.06 -11.25
N VAL A 309 -5.21 -12.01 -12.00
CA VAL A 309 -4.25 -11.02 -12.50
C VAL A 309 -4.77 -9.60 -12.28
N GLN A 310 -3.90 -8.73 -11.76
CA GLN A 310 -4.12 -7.29 -11.71
C GLN A 310 -2.98 -6.58 -12.44
N THR A 311 -3.30 -5.51 -13.16
CA THR A 311 -2.31 -4.78 -13.95
C THR A 311 -1.97 -3.47 -13.25
N LEU A 312 -0.71 -3.29 -12.93
CA LEU A 312 -0.16 -2.03 -12.48
C LEU A 312 0.21 -1.19 -13.72
N HIS A 313 -0.20 0.07 -13.73
CA HIS A 313 0.17 1.04 -14.74
C HIS A 313 1.13 2.07 -14.12
N ALA A 314 2.34 2.15 -14.68
CA ALA A 314 3.37 3.10 -14.29
C ALA A 314 3.58 4.12 -15.41
N SER A 315 3.47 5.40 -15.09
CA SER A 315 3.60 6.47 -16.08
C SER A 315 4.32 7.71 -15.57
N SER A 316 4.66 8.63 -16.48
CA SER A 316 5.31 9.91 -16.16
C SER A 316 6.59 9.73 -15.33
N ILE A 317 7.38 8.72 -15.70
CA ILE A 317 8.56 8.28 -14.96
C ILE A 317 9.72 9.22 -15.26
N ALA A 318 10.28 9.81 -14.21
CA ALA A 318 11.47 10.63 -14.29
C ALA A 318 12.48 10.22 -13.22
N ALA A 319 13.77 10.30 -13.56
CA ALA A 319 14.85 10.12 -12.61
C ALA A 319 16.00 11.08 -12.90
N GLU A 320 16.53 11.71 -11.85
CA GLU A 320 17.61 12.68 -11.92
C GLU A 320 18.64 12.37 -10.85
N TYR A 321 19.94 12.47 -11.19
CA TYR A 321 21.02 12.31 -10.22
C TYR A 321 21.74 13.64 -10.07
N ASP A 322 21.81 14.12 -8.84
CA ASP A 322 22.57 15.30 -8.46
C ASP A 322 23.90 14.85 -7.80
N PRO A 323 25.06 15.08 -8.44
CA PRO A 323 26.37 14.69 -7.90
C PRO A 323 26.89 15.64 -6.81
N LEU A 324 26.30 16.82 -6.62
CA LEU A 324 26.66 17.74 -5.54
C LEU A 324 25.96 17.32 -4.24
N GLU A 325 24.68 16.95 -4.35
CA GLU A 325 23.86 16.48 -3.24
C GLU A 325 24.00 14.97 -2.98
N GLU A 326 24.74 14.26 -3.84
CA GLU A 326 24.87 12.79 -3.84
C GLU A 326 23.52 12.09 -3.70
N ALA A 327 22.56 12.54 -4.52
CA ALA A 327 21.18 12.14 -4.40
C ALA A 327 20.53 11.82 -5.74
N VAL A 328 19.72 10.76 -5.77
CA VAL A 328 18.88 10.41 -6.91
C VAL A 328 17.43 10.75 -6.57
N ALA A 329 16.79 11.59 -7.38
CA ALA A 329 15.38 11.89 -7.29
C ALA A 329 14.60 11.09 -8.34
N PHE A 330 13.43 10.57 -7.96
CA PHE A 330 12.50 9.88 -8.84
C PHE A 330 11.12 10.48 -8.73
N LYS A 331 10.39 10.47 -9.84
CA LYS A 331 8.95 10.73 -9.89
C LYS A 331 8.29 9.65 -10.75
N ILE A 332 7.18 9.11 -10.26
CA ILE A 332 6.40 8.09 -10.97
C ILE A 332 4.93 8.23 -10.61
N HIS A 333 4.06 8.07 -11.59
CA HIS A 333 2.62 7.98 -11.40
C HIS A 333 2.22 6.50 -11.45
N ALA A 334 1.35 6.07 -10.53
CA ALA A 334 0.95 4.67 -10.44
C ALA A 334 -0.55 4.50 -10.16
N SER A 335 -1.15 3.56 -10.88
CA SER A 335 -2.49 3.02 -10.61
C SER A 335 -2.49 1.50 -10.78
N ILE A 336 -3.43 0.83 -10.14
CA ILE A 336 -3.65 -0.61 -10.25
C ILE A 336 -5.10 -0.88 -10.57
N ALA A 337 -5.33 -1.71 -11.57
CA ALA A 337 -6.66 -1.99 -12.10
C ALA A 337 -6.82 -3.48 -12.42
N LYS A 338 -8.08 -3.85 -12.64
CA LYS A 338 -8.41 -5.15 -13.23
C LYS A 338 -7.94 -5.19 -14.69
N GLY A 339 -7.02 -6.08 -15.02
CA GLY A 339 -6.56 -6.28 -16.40
C GLY A 339 -7.60 -6.97 -17.30
N ASP A 340 -7.46 -6.84 -18.62
CA ASP A 340 -8.41 -7.38 -19.61
C ASP A 340 -8.61 -8.90 -19.53
N ARG A 341 -7.61 -9.63 -19.03
CA ARG A 341 -7.62 -11.10 -18.82
C ARG A 341 -7.50 -11.51 -17.35
N SER A 342 -7.91 -10.64 -16.45
CA SER A 342 -7.86 -10.79 -14.98
C SER A 342 -8.46 -12.07 -14.39
N ASN A 343 -9.38 -12.73 -15.10
CA ASN A 343 -10.04 -13.97 -14.66
C ASN A 343 -9.42 -15.24 -15.27
N GLN A 344 -8.32 -15.14 -16.00
CA GLN A 344 -7.62 -16.26 -16.62
C GLN A 344 -6.13 -16.16 -16.29
N CYS A 345 -5.47 -17.31 -16.20
CA CYS A 345 -4.03 -17.32 -16.06
C CYS A 345 -3.38 -16.82 -17.37
N PRO A 346 -2.31 -16.01 -17.29
CA PRO A 346 -1.56 -15.59 -18.47
C PRO A 346 -0.95 -16.77 -19.23
N ALA A 347 -0.45 -16.50 -20.44
CA ALA A 347 0.31 -17.51 -21.17
C ALA A 347 1.52 -17.99 -20.34
N GLY A 348 1.83 -19.29 -20.42
CA GLY A 348 2.82 -19.95 -19.57
C GLY A 348 2.31 -20.34 -18.18
N PHE A 349 1.05 -20.00 -17.84
CA PHE A 349 0.43 -20.37 -16.56
C PHE A 349 -0.88 -21.12 -16.77
N GLY A 350 -1.11 -22.14 -15.95
CA GLY A 350 -2.35 -22.91 -15.85
C GLY A 350 -3.11 -22.56 -14.57
N LEU A 351 -4.42 -22.84 -14.55
CA LEU A 351 -5.19 -22.73 -13.31
C LEU A 351 -4.79 -23.86 -12.35
N ASP A 352 -4.40 -23.50 -11.13
CA ASP A 352 -4.03 -24.45 -10.09
C ASP A 352 -5.27 -25.23 -9.63
N SER A 353 -5.11 -26.55 -9.44
CA SER A 353 -6.19 -27.43 -8.97
C SER A 353 -6.61 -27.18 -7.51
N THR A 354 -5.74 -26.57 -6.71
CA THR A 354 -5.92 -26.37 -5.26
C THR A 354 -6.67 -25.08 -4.92
N GLY A 355 -6.85 -24.19 -5.89
CA GLY A 355 -7.53 -22.93 -5.66
C GLY A 355 -7.49 -21.98 -6.85
N PRO A 356 -8.03 -20.76 -6.68
CA PRO A 356 -8.00 -19.73 -7.71
C PRO A 356 -6.62 -19.08 -7.76
N TYR A 357 -5.64 -19.86 -8.23
CA TYR A 357 -4.24 -19.50 -8.38
C TYR A 357 -3.75 -19.90 -9.77
N CYS A 358 -2.65 -19.30 -10.20
CA CYS A 358 -1.98 -19.66 -11.44
C CYS A 358 -0.69 -20.41 -11.13
N SER A 359 -0.62 -21.66 -11.57
CA SER A 359 0.58 -22.48 -11.50
C SER A 359 1.37 -22.33 -12.80
N ASP A 360 2.69 -22.24 -12.68
CA ASP A 360 3.59 -22.30 -13.83
C ASP A 360 3.37 -23.59 -14.63
N ILE A 361 3.36 -23.49 -15.96
CA ILE A 361 3.32 -24.66 -16.84
C ILE A 361 4.77 -25.03 -17.14
N ASP A 362 5.22 -26.20 -16.70
CA ASP A 362 6.56 -26.67 -17.06
C ASP A 362 6.57 -27.16 -18.52
N GLU A 363 6.95 -26.27 -19.44
CA GLU A 363 7.01 -26.65 -20.86
C GLU A 363 8.11 -27.68 -21.14
N CYS A 364 9.11 -27.82 -20.25
CA CYS A 364 10.19 -28.79 -20.38
C CYS A 364 9.78 -30.23 -20.08
N GLU A 365 8.61 -30.46 -19.48
CA GLU A 365 8.04 -31.81 -19.36
C GLU A 365 7.64 -32.40 -20.74
N THR A 366 7.41 -31.53 -21.73
CA THR A 366 7.10 -31.94 -23.10
C THR A 366 8.39 -32.19 -23.89
N ARG A 367 8.55 -33.41 -24.42
CA ARG A 367 9.80 -33.86 -25.07
C ARG A 367 10.25 -33.05 -26.28
N ASP A 368 9.32 -32.39 -26.98
CA ASP A 368 9.60 -31.67 -28.24
C ASP A 368 9.77 -30.15 -28.05
N THR A 369 9.82 -29.66 -26.82
CA THR A 369 9.91 -28.23 -26.51
C THR A 369 11.26 -27.61 -26.86
N CYS A 370 12.36 -28.31 -26.57
CA CYS A 370 13.72 -27.91 -26.95
C CYS A 370 14.44 -29.07 -27.63
N GLN A 371 15.29 -28.77 -28.63
CA GLN A 371 16.11 -29.79 -29.28
C GLN A 371 17.21 -30.38 -28.37
N HIS A 372 17.66 -29.60 -27.38
CA HIS A 372 18.75 -29.96 -26.48
C HIS A 372 18.34 -29.72 -25.01
N GLU A 373 19.00 -28.80 -24.32
CA GLU A 373 18.73 -28.52 -22.91
C GLU A 373 17.56 -27.55 -22.79
N CYS A 374 16.57 -27.92 -21.96
CA CYS A 374 15.41 -27.12 -21.63
C CYS A 374 15.50 -26.71 -20.17
N ARG A 375 15.33 -25.42 -19.90
CA ARG A 375 15.25 -24.86 -18.57
C ARG A 375 13.92 -24.16 -18.39
N ASN A 376 13.08 -24.71 -17.51
CA ASN A 376 11.80 -24.09 -17.17
C ASN A 376 12.02 -22.79 -16.37
N THR A 377 11.18 -21.79 -16.63
CA THR A 377 11.19 -20.48 -15.95
C THR A 377 9.75 -20.02 -15.70
N PRO A 378 9.46 -19.22 -14.67
CA PRO A 378 8.07 -18.81 -14.43
C PRO A 378 7.44 -18.07 -15.62
N GLY A 379 6.43 -18.70 -16.24
CA GLY A 379 5.69 -18.24 -17.41
C GLY A 379 6.38 -18.49 -18.76
N SER A 380 7.51 -19.21 -18.81
CA SER A 380 8.25 -19.46 -20.06
C SER A 380 9.32 -20.54 -19.90
N TYR A 381 10.11 -20.78 -20.94
CA TYR A 381 11.26 -21.69 -20.87
C TYR A 381 12.41 -21.17 -21.71
N GLN A 382 13.63 -21.60 -21.38
CA GLN A 382 14.83 -21.29 -22.13
C GLN A 382 15.40 -22.57 -22.72
N CYS A 383 15.63 -22.57 -24.04
CA CYS A 383 16.38 -23.62 -24.71
C CYS A 383 17.84 -23.21 -24.84
N SER A 384 18.77 -24.11 -24.52
CA SER A 384 20.21 -23.94 -24.74
C SER A 384 20.77 -25.03 -25.65
N CYS A 385 21.69 -24.64 -26.54
CA CYS A 385 22.45 -25.58 -27.35
C CYS A 385 23.84 -25.84 -26.72
N PRO A 386 24.41 -27.04 -26.90
CA PRO A 386 25.79 -27.34 -26.54
C PRO A 386 26.77 -26.38 -27.24
N SER A 387 27.95 -26.19 -26.63
CA SER A 387 29.00 -25.34 -27.17
C SER A 387 29.34 -25.71 -28.63
N GLY A 388 29.31 -24.72 -29.52
CA GLY A 388 29.59 -24.90 -30.96
C GLY A 388 28.35 -24.92 -31.86
N TYR A 389 27.15 -24.94 -31.29
CA TYR A 389 25.88 -24.87 -32.01
C TYR A 389 25.17 -23.54 -31.72
N ARG A 390 24.34 -23.07 -32.65
CA ARG A 390 23.45 -21.91 -32.46
C ARG A 390 22.00 -22.39 -32.51
N LEU A 391 21.14 -21.72 -31.75
CA LEU A 391 19.69 -21.91 -31.74
C LEU A 391 19.07 -21.58 -33.11
#